data_AF-X6KUX8-F1
#
_entry.id   AF-X6KUX8-F1
#
_cell.length_a   1.000
_cell.length_b   1.000
_cell.length_c   1.000
_cell.angle_alpha   90.00
_cell.angle_beta   90.00
_cell.angle_gamma   90.00
#
_symmetry.space_group_name_H-M   'P 1'
#
loop_
_entity.id
_entity.type
_entity.pdbx_description
1 polymer ?
#
loop_
_entity_poly.entity_id
_entity_poly.type
_entity_poly.pdbx_seq_one_letter_code
_entity_poly.pdbx_strand_id
1 'polypeptide(L)' 'MTLVLTPVTATLIFVAGCLAGYQYRRTWKAGGARWKLWLYGVVAAAAFLTLGFVPMAEPGI' A
#
# COMPACT_ATOMS: atom_id res chain seq x y z
N MET A 1 -2.42 2.24 23.97
CA MET A 1 -1.26 2.17 23.04
C MET A 1 -1.72 2.73 21.71
N THR A 2 -1.30 3.93 21.34
CA THR A 2 -1.63 4.55 20.05
C THR A 2 -0.70 3.98 18.97
N LEU A 3 -1.26 3.40 17.91
CA LEU A 3 -0.48 3.01 16.72
C LEU A 3 -0.26 4.29 15.89
N VAL A 4 1.00 4.70 15.72
CA VAL A 4 1.37 5.88 14.92
C VAL A 4 2.36 5.51 13.83
N LEU A 5 2.18 6.09 12.64
CA LEU A 5 3.04 5.83 11.49
C LEU A 5 4.23 6.79 11.50
N THR A 6 5.47 6.27 11.58
CA THR A 6 6.65 7.12 11.37
C THR A 6 6.76 7.54 9.89
N PRO A 7 7.38 8.69 9.57
CA PRO A 7 7.55 9.15 8.19
C PRO A 7 8.24 8.11 7.29
N VAL A 8 9.23 7.40 7.83
CA VAL A 8 9.96 6.34 7.11
C VAL A 8 9.03 5.17 6.79
N THR A 9 8.30 4.66 7.78
CA THR A 9 7.35 3.56 7.57
C THR A 9 6.22 3.94 6.62
N ALA A 10 5.70 5.17 6.70
CA ALA A 10 4.66 5.66 5.80
C ALA A 10 5.15 5.69 4.34
N THR A 11 6.38 6.18 4.13
CA THR A 11 7.00 6.23 2.80
C THR A 11 7.18 4.82 2.22
N LEU A 12 7.62 3.85 3.04
CA LEU A 12 7.75 2.46 2.59
C LEU A 12 6.41 1.83 2.20
N ILE A 13 5.35 2.06 3.00
CA ILE A 13 4.00 1.58 2.70
C ILE A 13 3.49 2.22 1.39
N PHE A 14 3.74 3.51 1.19
CA PHE A 14 3.35 4.21 -0.03
C PHE A 14 4.04 3.64 -1.27
N VAL A 15 5.36 3.44 -1.21
CA VAL A 15 6.14 2.84 -2.30
C VAL A 15 5.66 1.41 -2.59
N ALA A 16 5.41 0.61 -1.55
CA ALA A 16 4.87 -0.74 -1.70
C ALA A 16 3.48 -0.74 -2.36
N GLY A 17 2.59 0.19 -1.98
CA GLY A 17 1.27 0.37 -2.60
C GLY A 17 1.36 0.73 -4.08
N CYS A 18 2.28 1.64 -4.44
CA CYS A 18 2.56 2.00 -5.83
C CYS A 18 3.09 0.82 -6.66
N LEU A 19 4.04 0.05 -6.11
CA LEU A 19 4.59 -1.14 -6.76
C LEU A 19 3.52 -2.23 -6.94
N ALA A 20 2.66 -2.45 -5.95
CA ALA A 20 1.54 -3.37 -6.04
C ALA A 20 0.56 -2.95 -7.15
N GLY A 21 0.23 -1.65 -7.25
CA GLY A 21 -0.61 -1.11 -8.33
C GLY A 21 0.01 -1.28 -9.72
N TYR A 22 1.33 -1.09 -9.85
CA TYR A 22 2.04 -1.36 -11.11
C TYR A 22 1.96 -2.84 -11.50
N GLN A 23 2.19 -3.74 -10.54
CA GLN A 23 2.13 -5.18 -10.76
C GLN A 23 0.70 -5.67 -11.08
N TYR A 24 -0.32 -5.05 -10.50
CA TYR A 24 -1.72 -5.25 -10.87
C TYR A 24 -1.95 -4.94 -12.36
N ARG A 25 -1.54 -3.75 -12.82
CA ARG A 25 -1.71 -3.36 -14.23
C ARG A 25 -0.89 -4.25 -15.17
N ARG A 26 0.32 -4.65 -14.76
CA ARG A 26 1.18 -5.56 -15.52
C ARG A 26 0.56 -6.95 -15.67
N THR A 27 0.05 -7.52 -14.58
CA THR A 27 -0.61 -8.84 -14.61
C THR A 27 -1.90 -8.82 -15.41
N TRP A 28 -2.65 -7.70 -15.38
CA TRP A 28 -3.86 -7.54 -16.17
C TRP A 28 -3.56 -7.56 -17.67
N LYS A 29 -2.56 -6.80 -18.10
CA LYS A 29 -2.12 -6.75 -19.51
C LYS A 29 -1.49 -8.05 -19.97
N ALA A 30 -0.80 -8.78 -19.09
CA ALA A 30 -0.16 -10.04 -19.42
C ALA A 30 -1.13 -11.23 -19.51
N GLY A 31 -2.45 -11.02 -19.35
CA GLY A 31 -3.43 -12.11 -19.29
C GLY A 31 -3.21 -13.06 -18.11
N GLY A 32 -2.54 -12.58 -17.05
CA GLY A 32 -2.16 -13.38 -15.89
C GLY A 32 -3.38 -13.88 -15.10
N ALA A 33 -3.20 -14.99 -14.40
CA ALA A 33 -4.26 -15.61 -13.61
C ALA A 33 -4.98 -14.61 -12.70
N ARG A 34 -6.32 -14.60 -12.77
CA ARG A 34 -7.23 -13.63 -12.15
C ARG A 34 -7.01 -13.44 -10.64
N TRP A 35 -6.54 -14.48 -9.97
CA TRP A 35 -6.23 -14.44 -8.54
C TRP A 35 -5.03 -13.53 -8.20
N LYS A 36 -4.05 -13.40 -9.12
CA LYS A 36 -2.90 -12.50 -8.93
C LYS A 36 -3.33 -11.03 -8.97
N LEU A 37 -4.33 -10.71 -9.80
CA LEU A 37 -4.93 -9.37 -9.82
C LEU A 37 -5.53 -9.03 -8.46
N TRP A 38 -6.37 -9.92 -7.93
CA TRP A 38 -6.94 -9.71 -6.60
C TRP A 38 -5.88 -9.55 -5.51
N LEU A 39 -4.82 -10.35 -5.53
CA LEU A 39 -3.75 -10.25 -4.54
C LEU A 39 -3.04 -8.88 -4.58
N TYR A 40 -2.65 -8.41 -5.77
CA TYR A 40 -2.01 -7.09 -5.90
C TYR A 40 -2.96 -5.93 -5.61
N GLY A 41 -4.24 -6.06 -5.99
CA GLY A 41 -5.27 -5.07 -5.72
C GLY A 41 -5.57 -4.94 -4.23
N VAL A 42 -5.70 -6.06 -3.52
CA VAL A 42 -5.94 -6.09 -2.06
C VAL A 42 -4.74 -5.53 -1.31
N VAL A 43 -3.52 -5.88 -1.69
CA VAL A 43 -2.30 -5.34 -1.07
C VAL A 43 -2.20 -3.83 -1.28
N ALA A 44 -2.47 -3.33 -2.49
CA ALA A 44 -2.48 -1.90 -2.76
C ALA A 44 -3.58 -1.19 -1.95
N ALA A 45 -4.80 -1.75 -1.91
CA ALA A 45 -5.91 -1.20 -1.14
C ALA A 45 -5.57 -1.12 0.36
N ALA A 46 -5.00 -2.18 0.93
CA ALA A 46 -4.59 -2.21 2.33
C ALA A 46 -3.50 -1.17 2.65
N ALA A 47 -2.51 -1.00 1.76
CA ALA A 47 -1.46 0.01 1.93
C ALA A 47 -2.04 1.44 1.98
N PHE A 48 -2.93 1.79 1.03
CA PHE A 48 -3.55 3.12 1.00
C PHE A 48 -4.59 3.33 2.11
N LEU A 49 -5.32 2.29 2.52
CA LEU A 49 -6.18 2.37 3.71
C LEU A 49 -5.36 2.66 4.96
N THR A 50 -4.22 1.98 5.12
CA THR A 50 -3.35 2.20 6.28
C THR A 50 -2.84 3.64 6.30
N LEU A 51 -2.40 4.18 5.15
CA LEU A 51 -1.94 5.57 5.07
C LEU A 51 -3.04 6.60 5.26
N GLY A 52 -4.28 6.29 4.85
CA GLY A 52 -5.41 7.21 4.98
C GLY A 52 -6.04 7.23 6.39
N PHE A 53 -5.98 6.13 7.12
CA PHE A 53 -6.65 5.98 8.41
C PHE A 53 -5.71 5.94 9.62
N VAL A 54 -4.42 5.63 9.45
CA VAL A 54 -3.47 5.63 10.56
C VAL A 54 -2.85 7.01 10.72
N PRO A 55 -2.97 7.65 11.90
CA PRO A 55 -2.38 8.95 12.15
C PRO A 55 -0.85 8.88 12.04
N MET A 56 -0.27 9.92 11.44
CA MET A 56 1.17 10.09 11.38
C MET A 56 1.72 10.39 12.77
N ALA A 57 2.88 9.82 13.08
CA ALA A 57 3.68 10.27 14.21
C ALA A 57 4.20 11.67 13.88
N GLU A 58 3.59 12.69 14.48
CA GLU A 58 4.18 14.02 14.47
C GLU A 58 5.48 13.97 15.29
N PRO A 59 6.64 14.27 14.70
CA PRO A 59 7.80 14.60 15.51
C PRO A 59 7.43 15.90 16.23
N GLY A 60 7.37 15.82 17.56
CA GLY A 60 6.71 16.80 18.41
C GLY A 60 7.08 18.25 18.12
N ILE A 61 6.08 19.10 18.37
CA ILE A 61 6.34 20.37 19.06
C ILE A 61 6.88 20.04 20.45
#